data_AF-A0A8T6ED34-F1
#
_entry.id   AF-A0A8T6ED34-F1
#
_cell.length_a   1.000
_cell.length_b   1.000
_cell.length_c   1.000
_cell.angle_alpha   90.00
_cell.angle_beta   90.00
_cell.angle_gamma   90.00
#
_symmetry.space_group_name_H-M   'P 1'
#
loop_
_entity.id
_entity.type
_entity.pdbx_description
1 polymer ?
#
loop_
_entity_poly.entity_id
_entity_poly.type
_entity_poly.pdbx_seq_one_letter_code
_entity_poly.pdbx_strand_id
1 'polypeptide(L)'
;MNHAAPSTTPTLDPPGPQPGLARQDALPEHVDYRDRGCDLFPSCLSCPLPRCRYDEPGGVRAMLNRVRDREIRRMRFDDRVAINEIGRRFQVSRRTVFRALEAGRRSDATKTRLTRQGSR
;
A
#
# COMPACT_ATOMS: atom_id res chain seq x y z
N MET A 1 -37.43 5.23 46.23
CA MET A 1 -36.96 5.92 45.00
C MET A 1 -36.15 4.89 44.23
N ASN A 2 -36.81 4.11 43.38
CA ASN A 2 -36.18 3.00 42.65
C ASN A 2 -35.99 3.44 41.19
N HIS A 3 -34.74 3.66 40.78
CA HIS A 3 -34.42 3.95 39.39
C HIS A 3 -34.26 2.64 38.63
N ALA A 4 -35.24 2.34 37.75
CA ALA A 4 -35.13 1.28 36.76
C ALA A 4 -34.18 1.73 35.64
N ALA A 5 -33.16 0.93 35.35
CA ALA A 5 -32.27 1.13 34.21
C ALA A 5 -32.97 0.68 32.90
N PRO A 6 -32.81 1.40 31.78
CA PRO A 6 -33.38 0.97 30.51
C PRO A 6 -32.56 -0.18 29.90
N SER A 7 -33.25 -1.27 29.57
CA SER A 7 -32.68 -2.42 28.86
C SER A 7 -32.56 -2.09 27.37
N THR A 8 -31.39 -1.66 26.91
CA THR A 8 -31.08 -1.61 25.48
C THR A 8 -30.66 -3.00 25.01
N THR A 9 -31.57 -3.69 24.33
CA THR A 9 -31.26 -4.88 23.54
C THR A 9 -30.44 -4.45 22.32
N PRO A 10 -29.23 -4.98 22.08
CA PRO A 10 -28.52 -4.71 20.84
C PRO A 10 -29.20 -5.47 19.69
N THR A 11 -29.67 -4.75 18.68
CA THR A 11 -30.07 -5.33 17.39
C THR A 11 -28.83 -5.93 16.75
N LEU A 12 -28.75 -7.27 16.69
CA LEU A 12 -27.77 -7.96 15.87
C LEU A 12 -28.14 -7.75 14.40
N ASP A 13 -27.28 -7.10 13.63
CA ASP A 13 -27.34 -7.12 12.17
C ASP A 13 -27.22 -8.57 11.64
N PRO A 14 -27.93 -8.92 10.55
CA PRO A 14 -27.83 -10.26 9.97
C PRO A 14 -26.41 -10.54 9.44
N PRO A 15 -25.92 -11.79 9.51
CA PRO A 15 -24.60 -12.14 9.02
C PRO A 15 -24.53 -11.91 7.50
N GLY A 16 -23.51 -11.15 7.08
CA GLY A 16 -23.23 -10.89 5.67
C GLY A 16 -22.93 -12.16 4.87
N PRO A 17 -23.01 -12.09 3.53
CA PRO A 17 -22.90 -13.27 2.68
C PRO A 17 -21.50 -13.90 2.77
N GLN A 18 -21.47 -15.21 2.99
CA GLN A 18 -20.24 -15.98 3.12
C GLN A 18 -19.58 -16.16 1.73
N PRO A 19 -18.31 -15.76 1.52
CA PRO A 19 -17.68 -15.71 0.21
C PRO A 19 -17.23 -17.11 -0.22
N GLY A 20 -18.11 -17.86 -0.89
CA GLY A 20 -17.74 -19.19 -1.39
C GLY A 20 -18.50 -19.69 -2.61
N LEU A 21 -19.68 -19.16 -2.91
CA LEU A 21 -20.54 -19.70 -3.99
C LEU A 21 -21.44 -18.66 -4.66
N ALA A 22 -21.09 -17.38 -4.60
CA ALA A 22 -21.81 -16.35 -5.34
C ALA A 22 -21.55 -16.55 -6.85
N ARG A 23 -22.60 -16.81 -7.64
CA ARG A 23 -22.54 -16.63 -9.11
C ARG A 23 -22.06 -15.20 -9.40
N GLN A 24 -21.40 -14.96 -10.53
CA GLN A 24 -20.90 -13.61 -10.86
C GLN A 24 -22.02 -12.54 -10.82
N ASP A 25 -23.27 -12.95 -11.09
CA ASP A 25 -24.47 -12.12 -11.05
C ASP A 25 -25.17 -12.09 -9.67
N ALA A 26 -24.60 -12.71 -8.64
CA ALA A 26 -25.16 -12.70 -7.28
C ALA A 26 -24.72 -11.48 -6.45
N LEU A 27 -23.93 -10.57 -7.04
CA LEU A 27 -23.72 -9.25 -6.43
C LEU A 27 -25.02 -8.44 -6.53
N PRO A 28 -25.41 -7.68 -5.49
CA PRO A 28 -26.66 -6.95 -5.52
C PRO A 28 -26.70 -5.94 -6.68
N GLU A 29 -27.79 -5.95 -7.44
CA GLU A 29 -28.08 -5.01 -8.54
C GLU A 29 -28.23 -3.54 -8.10
N HIS A 30 -28.22 -3.30 -6.78
CA HIS A 30 -28.39 -1.98 -6.16
C HIS A 30 -27.27 -1.64 -5.17
N VAL A 31 -26.03 -2.11 -5.40
CA VAL A 31 -24.89 -1.61 -4.62
C VAL A 31 -24.59 -0.17 -5.04
N ASP A 32 -24.95 0.77 -4.19
CA ASP A 32 -24.59 2.18 -4.33
C ASP A 32 -23.09 2.35 -4.01
N TYR A 33 -22.25 2.22 -5.04
CA TYR A 33 -20.82 2.48 -4.97
C TYR A 33 -20.55 3.99 -4.89
N ARG A 34 -20.81 4.58 -3.71
CA ARG A 34 -20.49 5.99 -3.46
C ARG A 34 -18.99 6.20 -3.38
N ASP A 35 -18.50 7.13 -4.19
CA ASP A 35 -17.13 7.59 -4.07
C ASP A 35 -16.97 8.47 -2.83
N ARG A 36 -16.53 7.85 -1.73
CA ARG A 36 -16.20 8.55 -0.46
C ARG A 36 -14.71 8.82 -0.28
N GLY A 37 -13.88 8.37 -1.22
CA GLY A 37 -12.42 8.44 -1.08
C GLY A 37 -11.89 7.70 0.15
N CYS A 38 -10.81 8.24 0.72
CA CYS A 38 -10.15 7.76 1.94
C CYS A 38 -9.65 8.95 2.79
N ASP A 39 -8.96 8.65 3.89
CA ASP A 39 -8.31 9.61 4.79
C ASP A 39 -7.28 10.54 4.11
N LEU A 40 -6.82 10.18 2.90
CA LEU A 40 -5.85 10.98 2.15
C LEU A 40 -6.49 11.86 1.08
N PHE A 41 -7.62 11.44 0.53
CA PHE A 41 -8.25 12.14 -0.58
C PHE A 41 -9.75 11.82 -0.62
N PRO A 42 -10.62 12.84 -0.76
CA PRO A 42 -12.07 12.68 -0.58
C PRO A 42 -12.80 11.95 -1.72
N SER A 43 -12.14 11.73 -2.87
CA SER A 43 -12.70 11.03 -4.03
C SER A 43 -11.67 10.13 -4.71
N CYS A 44 -11.93 8.83 -4.76
CA CYS A 44 -11.11 7.84 -5.46
C CYS A 44 -10.96 8.19 -6.95
N LEU A 45 -12.00 8.76 -7.57
CA LEU A 45 -12.02 9.10 -9.00
C LEU A 45 -11.11 10.28 -9.37
N SER A 46 -10.71 11.09 -8.39
CA SER A 46 -9.82 12.25 -8.61
C SER A 46 -8.53 12.14 -7.77
N CYS A 47 -8.24 10.96 -7.23
CA CYS A 47 -7.08 10.73 -6.39
C CYS A 47 -5.78 10.85 -7.21
N PRO A 48 -4.80 11.68 -6.80
CA PRO A 48 -3.54 11.86 -7.51
C PRO A 48 -2.54 10.71 -7.29
N LEU A 49 -2.89 9.72 -6.46
CA LEU A 49 -1.98 8.61 -6.17
C LEU A 49 -1.84 7.69 -7.39
N PRO A 50 -0.62 7.25 -7.74
CA PRO A 50 -0.40 6.36 -8.89
C PRO A 50 -1.03 4.97 -8.70
N ARG A 51 -1.26 4.56 -7.44
CA ARG A 51 -1.94 3.32 -7.03
C ARG A 51 -2.76 3.60 -5.78
N CYS A 52 -3.85 2.86 -5.58
CA CYS A 52 -4.69 2.99 -4.40
C CYS A 52 -3.95 2.49 -3.14
N ARG A 53 -4.15 3.19 -2.02
CA ARG A 53 -3.57 2.80 -0.72
C ARG A 53 -4.00 1.42 -0.22
N TYR A 54 -5.18 0.97 -0.63
CA TYR A 54 -5.75 -0.32 -0.22
C TYR A 54 -5.23 -1.47 -1.09
N ASP A 55 -4.84 -1.19 -2.33
CA ASP A 55 -4.32 -2.19 -3.26
C ASP A 55 -2.82 -2.43 -3.06
N GLU A 56 -2.12 -1.51 -2.40
CA GLU A 56 -0.68 -1.60 -2.21
C GLU A 56 -0.34 -2.31 -0.89
N PRO A 57 0.40 -3.43 -0.91
CA PRO A 57 0.93 -4.04 0.30
C PRO A 57 1.82 -3.05 1.06
N GLY A 58 1.38 -2.67 2.26
CA GLY A 58 2.03 -1.65 3.11
C GLY A 58 1.55 -0.21 2.86
N GLY A 59 0.55 -0.03 1.99
CA GLY A 59 -0.18 1.21 1.75
C GLY A 59 0.69 2.38 1.28
N VAL A 60 0.25 3.60 1.60
CA VAL A 60 0.90 4.83 1.13
C VAL A 60 2.32 4.97 1.63
N ARG A 61 2.61 4.50 2.85
CA ARG A 61 3.98 4.52 3.39
C ARG A 61 4.91 3.66 2.54
N ALA A 62 4.46 2.50 2.06
CA ALA A 62 5.24 1.67 1.15
C ALA A 62 5.49 2.38 -0.19
N MET A 63 4.48 3.06 -0.74
CA MET A 63 4.63 3.83 -1.98
C MET A 63 5.68 4.95 -1.84
N LEU A 64 5.55 5.77 -0.80
CA LEU A 64 6.49 6.86 -0.53
C LEU A 64 7.91 6.34 -0.32
N ASN A 65 8.06 5.23 0.41
CA ASN A 65 9.35 4.58 0.60
C ASN A 65 9.94 4.08 -0.71
N ARG A 66 9.14 3.51 -1.62
CA ARG A 66 9.63 3.05 -2.93
C ARG A 66 10.14 4.20 -3.80
N VAL A 67 9.44 5.33 -3.80
CA VAL A 67 9.87 6.55 -4.52
C VAL A 67 11.18 7.06 -3.93
N ARG A 68 11.25 7.24 -2.60
CA ARG A 68 12.48 7.65 -1.89
C ARG A 68 13.64 6.69 -2.16
N ASP A 69 13.41 5.39 -2.04
CA ASP A 69 14.45 4.37 -2.21
C ASP A 69 14.94 4.29 -3.66
N ARG A 70 14.07 4.56 -4.65
CA ARG A 70 14.46 4.70 -6.05
C ARG A 70 15.38 5.88 -6.24
N GLU A 71 15.06 7.04 -5.68
CA GLU A 71 15.90 8.23 -5.80
C GLU A 71 17.23 8.07 -5.06
N ILE A 72 17.23 7.44 -3.88
CA ILE A 72 18.46 7.07 -3.17
C ILE A 72 19.39 6.20 -4.05
N ARG A 73 18.82 5.23 -4.78
CA ARG A 73 19.60 4.39 -5.70
C ARG A 73 20.14 5.19 -6.86
N ARG A 74 19.30 6.02 -7.49
CA ARG A 74 19.69 6.91 -8.59
C ARG A 74 20.88 7.79 -8.19
N MET A 75 20.75 8.52 -7.07
CA MET A 75 21.84 9.39 -6.58
C MET A 75 23.13 8.61 -6.28
N ARG A 76 23.02 7.35 -5.84
CA ARG A 76 24.21 6.55 -5.54
C ARG A 76 24.88 6.00 -6.80
N PHE A 77 24.10 5.46 -7.74
CA PHE A 77 24.62 4.73 -8.89
C PHE A 77 24.91 5.64 -10.09
N ASP A 78 24.06 6.63 -10.32
CA ASP A 78 24.17 7.54 -11.46
C ASP A 78 25.03 8.74 -11.07
N ASP A 79 24.67 9.45 -10.00
CA ASP A 79 25.33 10.69 -9.57
C ASP A 79 26.55 10.45 -8.66
N ARG A 80 26.83 9.20 -8.28
CA ARG A 80 27.96 8.76 -7.44
C ARG A 80 28.06 9.46 -6.07
N VAL A 81 26.95 9.99 -5.56
CA VAL A 81 26.91 10.73 -4.28
C VAL A 81 27.31 9.82 -3.10
N ALA A 82 28.00 10.39 -2.12
CA ALA A 82 28.41 9.69 -0.92
C ALA A 82 27.22 9.34 -0.01
N ILE A 83 27.29 8.19 0.66
CA ILE A 83 26.21 7.65 1.50
C ILE A 83 25.78 8.62 2.61
N ASN A 84 26.75 9.29 3.24
CA ASN A 84 26.49 10.26 4.30
C ASN A 84 25.70 11.46 3.77
N GLU A 85 26.00 11.92 2.55
CA GLU A 85 25.32 13.06 1.93
C GLU A 85 23.90 12.70 1.49
N ILE A 86 23.70 11.49 0.96
CA ILE A 86 22.35 10.97 0.68
C ILE A 86 21.52 10.91 1.97
N GLY A 87 22.09 10.40 3.07
CA GLY A 87 21.42 10.34 4.36
C GLY A 87 20.99 11.73 4.86
N ARG A 88 21.88 12.72 4.76
CA ARG A 88 21.58 14.12 5.09
C ARG A 88 20.44 14.68 4.23
N ARG A 89 20.50 14.53 2.90
CA ARG A 89 19.54 15.11 1.95
C ARG A 89 18.12 14.56 2.15
N PHE A 90 17.99 13.28 2.45
CA PHE A 90 16.70 12.64 2.72
C PHE A 90 16.31 12.62 4.20
N GLN A 91 17.13 13.20 5.08
CA GLN A 91 16.94 13.17 6.55
C GLN A 91 16.75 11.75 7.09
N VAL A 92 17.54 10.79 6.58
CA VAL A 92 17.51 9.39 6.99
C VAL A 92 18.87 8.91 7.51
N SER A 93 18.83 7.90 8.38
CA SER A 93 20.05 7.26 8.87
C SER A 93 20.84 6.58 7.74
N ARG A 94 22.16 6.42 7.94
CA ARG A 94 23.02 5.62 7.05
C ARG A 94 22.47 4.21 6.82
N ARG A 95 21.93 3.58 7.88
CA ARG A 95 21.31 2.24 7.82
C ARG A 95 20.15 2.22 6.83
N THR A 96 19.33 3.26 6.79
CA THR A 96 18.21 3.37 5.84
C THR A 96 18.71 3.45 4.41
N VAL A 97 19.77 4.22 4.15
CA VAL A 97 20.41 4.30 2.84
C VAL A 97 20.91 2.93 2.40
N PHE A 98 21.68 2.23 3.24
CA PHE A 98 22.16 0.88 2.92
C PHE A 98 21.02 -0.10 2.63
N ARG A 99 19.93 -0.07 3.42
CA ARG A 99 18.76 -0.93 3.17
C ARG A 99 18.10 -0.66 1.81
N ALA A 100 17.98 0.61 1.41
CA ALA A 100 17.41 0.99 0.11
C ALA A 100 18.26 0.53 -1.07
N LEU A 101 19.60 0.56 -0.91
CA LEU A 101 20.55 0.05 -1.90
C LEU A 101 20.47 -1.48 -2.02
N GLU A 102 20.40 -2.17 -0.89
CA GLU A 102 20.35 -3.64 -0.85
C GLU A 102 19.03 -4.19 -1.40
N ALA A 103 17.90 -3.50 -1.17
CA ALA A 103 16.61 -3.89 -1.71
C ALA A 103 16.59 -3.88 -3.25
N GLY A 104 17.26 -2.91 -3.89
CA GLY A 104 17.39 -2.86 -5.35
C GLY A 104 18.18 -4.04 -5.90
N ARG A 105 19.31 -4.40 -5.25
CA ARG A 105 20.14 -5.55 -5.66
C ARG A 105 19.36 -6.86 -5.64
N ARG A 106 18.52 -7.08 -4.63
CA ARG A 106 17.66 -8.28 -4.56
C ARG A 106 16.64 -8.32 -5.70
N SER A 107 15.98 -7.20 -5.98
CA SER A 107 15.02 -7.12 -7.09
C SER A 107 15.68 -7.39 -8.46
N ASP A 108 16.89 -6.86 -8.70
CA ASP A 108 17.65 -7.12 -9.92
C ASP A 108 18.13 -8.58 -10.02
N ALA A 109 18.55 -9.17 -8.90
CA ALA A 109 18.93 -10.58 -8.84
C ALA A 109 17.74 -11.51 -9.14
N THR A 110 16.55 -11.20 -8.60
CA THR A 110 15.32 -11.93 -8.91
C THR A 110 14.94 -11.80 -10.38
N LYS A 111 15.00 -10.58 -10.96
CA LYS A 111 14.69 -10.35 -12.38
C LYS A 111 15.64 -11.11 -13.30
N THR A 112 16.94 -11.11 -13.00
CA THR A 112 17.98 -11.86 -13.74
C THR A 112 17.72 -13.37 -13.71
N ARG A 113 17.17 -13.89 -12.61
CA ARG A 113 16.81 -15.30 -12.49
C ARG A 113 15.59 -15.67 -13.33
N LEU A 114 14.57 -14.81 -13.37
CA LEU A 114 13.35 -15.03 -14.17
C LEU A 114 13.64 -14.96 -15.68
N THR A 115 14.45 -13.99 -16.13
CA THR A 115 14.81 -13.86 -17.55
C THR A 115 15.59 -15.06 -18.08
N ARG A 116 16.36 -15.75 -17.22
CA ARG A 116 17.09 -16.97 -17.57
C ARG A 116 16.21 -18.22 -17.67
N GLN A 117 15.01 -18.21 -17.07
CA GLN A 117 14.12 -19.37 -17.02
C GLN A 117 13.09 -19.41 -18.17
N GLY A 118 12.91 -18.31 -18.91
CA GLY A 118 11.95 -18.20 -20.03
C GLY A 118 12.53 -18.35 -21.44
N SER A 119 13.77 -18.84 -21.61
CA SER A 119 14.40 -19.05 -22.92
C SER A 119 14.28 -20.50 -23.44
N ARG A 120 13.10 -21.11 -23.32
CA ARG A 120 12.76 -22.40 -23.92
C ARG A 120 11.51 -22.28 -24.75
#